data_AF-A0A524HIG3-F1
#
_entry.id   AF-A0A524HIG3-F1
#
_cell.length_a   1.000
_cell.length_b   1.000
_cell.length_c   1.000
_cell.angle_alpha   90.00
_cell.angle_beta   90.00
_cell.angle_gamma   90.00
#
_symmetry.space_group_name_H-M   'P 1'
#
loop_
_entity.id
_entity.type
_entity.pdbx_description
1 polymer ?
#
loop_
_entity_poly.entity_id
_entity_poly.type
_entity_poly.pdbx_seq_one_letter_code
_entity_poly.pdbx_strand_id
1 'polypeptide(L)'
;MGTPLKKLTIKGFKSIESLKDFELGNLSIMIGANGAGKSNFVDFFRMLRAMAEEGLQSFVTSQSSADGFFFQGPKVTPQISAKLEFGKNTYEFALKPTASDKLMIDYEFVYFIPDKGGRHGEAVSNGVLESALKAKKDEPSNWWP
;
A
#
# COMPACT_ATOMS: atom_id res chain seq x y z
N MET A 1 11.97 -8.75 -16.94
CA MET A 1 11.45 -7.38 -16.78
C MET A 1 10.20 -7.44 -15.91
N GLY A 2 10.08 -6.59 -14.89
CA GLY A 2 8.88 -6.53 -14.04
C GLY A 2 7.68 -5.92 -14.79
N THR A 3 6.46 -6.29 -14.39
CA THR A 3 5.24 -5.68 -14.94
C THR A 3 4.99 -4.35 -14.21
N PRO A 4 4.79 -3.21 -14.90
CA PRO A 4 4.54 -1.93 -14.23
C PRO A 4 3.16 -1.91 -13.54
N LEU A 5 3.02 -1.04 -12.56
CA LEU A 5 1.74 -0.77 -11.88
C LEU A 5 0.71 -0.27 -12.90
N LYS A 6 -0.44 -0.95 -12.98
CA LYS A 6 -1.53 -0.64 -13.92
C LYS A 6 -2.71 0.03 -13.25
N LYS A 7 -3.09 -0.46 -12.07
CA LYS A 7 -4.21 0.09 -11.29
C LYS A 7 -3.83 0.27 -9.84
N LEU A 8 -4.32 1.36 -9.25
CA LEU A 8 -4.07 1.74 -7.88
C LEU A 8 -5.38 2.12 -7.21
N THR A 9 -5.69 1.45 -6.11
CA THR A 9 -6.73 1.86 -5.18
C THR A 9 -6.08 2.28 -3.87
N ILE A 10 -6.46 3.45 -3.35
CA ILE A 10 -6.04 3.99 -2.04
C ILE A 10 -7.30 4.44 -1.32
N LYS A 11 -7.43 4.10 -0.04
CA LYS A 11 -8.51 4.62 0.81
C LYS A 11 -7.95 5.12 2.13
N GLY A 12 -8.44 6.28 2.55
CA GLY A 12 -8.18 6.82 3.88
C GLY A 12 -6.80 7.43 4.10
N PHE A 13 -6.03 7.74 3.05
CA PHE A 13 -4.64 8.21 3.17
C PHE A 13 -4.52 9.74 3.06
N LYS A 14 -4.09 10.41 4.12
CA LYS A 14 -3.90 11.87 4.21
C LYS A 14 -5.13 12.62 3.68
N SER A 15 -5.04 13.35 2.56
CA SER A 15 -6.20 14.04 1.96
C SER A 15 -7.01 13.18 0.99
N ILE A 16 -6.67 11.92 0.81
CA ILE A 16 -7.31 10.98 -0.13
C ILE A 16 -8.29 10.13 0.66
N GLU A 17 -9.58 10.49 0.60
CA GLU A 17 -10.66 9.66 1.16
C GLU A 17 -10.75 8.32 0.43
N SER A 18 -10.87 8.38 -0.90
CA SER A 18 -10.98 7.21 -1.77
C SER A 18 -10.50 7.56 -3.18
N LEU A 19 -9.49 6.85 -3.63
CA LEU A 19 -9.05 6.77 -5.02
C LEU A 19 -9.25 5.32 -5.45
N LYS A 20 -10.14 5.07 -6.40
CA LYS A 20 -10.53 3.71 -6.79
C LYS A 20 -10.13 3.43 -8.23
N ASP A 21 -9.49 2.27 -8.43
CA ASP A 21 -9.12 1.73 -9.75
C ASP A 21 -8.40 2.74 -10.64
N PHE A 22 -7.56 3.60 -10.06
CA PHE A 22 -6.86 4.66 -10.78
C PHE A 22 -5.83 4.04 -11.73
N GLU A 23 -6.03 4.29 -13.02
CA GLU A 23 -5.18 3.73 -14.06
C GLU A 23 -3.89 4.53 -14.22
N LEU A 24 -2.77 3.81 -14.18
CA LEU A 24 -1.44 4.38 -14.33
C LEU A 24 -0.86 3.97 -15.69
N GLY A 25 -0.63 4.97 -16.53
CA GLY A 25 0.08 4.82 -17.81
C GLY A 25 1.58 5.01 -17.65
N ASN A 26 2.32 4.79 -18.74
CA ASN A 26 3.78 5.03 -18.79
C ASN A 26 4.13 6.51 -18.47
N LEU A 27 3.19 7.42 -18.72
CA LEU A 27 3.22 8.81 -18.28
C LEU A 27 1.88 9.13 -17.64
N SER A 28 1.90 9.52 -16.36
CA SER A 28 0.72 9.96 -15.63
C SER A 28 0.95 11.39 -15.14
N ILE A 29 0.14 12.34 -15.62
CA ILE A 29 0.23 13.75 -15.24
C ILE A 29 -0.89 14.06 -14.24
N MET A 30 -0.52 14.47 -13.02
CA MET A 30 -1.49 14.94 -12.02
C MET A 30 -1.73 16.43 -12.17
N ILE A 31 -2.95 16.80 -12.58
CA ILE A 31 -3.40 18.20 -12.66
C ILE A 31 -4.40 18.45 -11.54
N GLY A 32 -4.26 19.57 -10.84
CA GLY A 32 -5.20 19.98 -9.79
C GLY A 32 -4.77 21.28 -9.13
N ALA A 33 -5.68 21.93 -8.41
CA ALA A 33 -5.38 23.15 -7.64
C ALA A 33 -4.30 22.92 -6.56
N ASN A 34 -3.73 24.01 -6.02
CA ASN A 34 -2.89 23.92 -4.83
C ASN A 34 -3.73 23.35 -3.68
N GLY A 35 -3.17 22.38 -2.94
CA GLY A 35 -3.90 21.68 -1.89
C GLY A 35 -4.81 20.53 -2.36
N ALA A 36 -4.94 20.27 -3.67
CA ALA A 36 -5.78 19.16 -4.19
C ALA A 36 -5.25 17.74 -3.88
N GLY A 37 -4.23 17.59 -3.03
CA GLY A 37 -3.71 16.28 -2.60
C GLY A 37 -2.63 15.66 -3.50
N LYS A 38 -2.10 16.39 -4.50
CA LYS A 38 -1.02 15.88 -5.39
C LYS A 38 0.22 15.42 -4.60
N SER A 39 0.69 16.22 -3.64
CA SER A 39 1.82 15.84 -2.79
C SER A 39 1.51 14.65 -1.89
N ASN A 40 0.28 14.52 -1.41
CA ASN A 40 -0.15 13.36 -0.62
C ASN A 40 -0.14 12.08 -1.46
N PHE A 41 -0.53 12.15 -2.74
CA PHE A 41 -0.38 11.01 -3.65
C PHE A 41 1.09 10.60 -3.84
N VAL A 42 2.01 11.58 -3.94
CA VAL A 42 3.45 11.28 -3.98
C VAL A 42 3.95 10.68 -2.66
N ASP A 43 3.48 11.20 -1.52
CA ASP A 43 3.82 10.65 -0.20
C ASP A 43 3.35 9.21 -0.01
N PHE A 44 2.24 8.80 -0.64
CA PHE A 44 1.81 7.41 -0.64
C PHE A 44 2.88 6.49 -1.26
N PHE A 45 3.50 6.88 -2.38
CA PHE A 45 4.60 6.09 -2.97
C PHE A 45 5.87 6.13 -2.12
N ARG A 46 6.14 7.23 -1.41
CA ARG A 46 7.25 7.28 -0.45
C ARG A 46 7.03 6.31 0.70
N MET A 47 5.81 6.24 1.23
CA MET A 47 5.43 5.26 2.25
C MET A 47 5.57 3.83 1.72
N LEU A 48 5.05 3.55 0.52
CA LEU A 48 5.16 2.24 -0.11
C LEU A 48 6.61 1.79 -0.27
N ARG A 49 7.50 2.71 -0.69
CA ARG A 49 8.93 2.44 -0.77
C ARG A 49 9.52 2.12 0.61
N ALA A 50 9.16 2.89 1.63
CA ALA A 50 9.63 2.62 2.98
C ALA A 50 9.17 1.24 3.49
N MET A 51 7.92 0.85 3.22
CA MET A 51 7.43 -0.50 3.54
C MET A 51 8.25 -1.59 2.84
N ALA A 52 8.55 -1.42 1.54
CA ALA A 52 9.36 -2.37 0.78
C ALA A 52 10.80 -2.51 1.31
N GLU A 53 11.31 -1.51 2.03
CA GLU A 53 12.65 -1.47 2.61
C GLU A 53 12.66 -1.84 4.11
N GLU A 54 11.52 -2.25 4.71
CA GLU A 54 11.33 -2.49 6.16
C GLU A 54 11.58 -1.23 7.01
N GLY A 55 11.17 -0.08 6.49
CA GLY A 55 11.37 1.23 7.11
C GLY A 55 10.08 2.01 7.38
N LEU A 56 8.92 1.34 7.50
CA LEU A 56 7.64 2.00 7.74
C LEU A 56 7.67 2.84 9.03
N GLN A 57 8.22 2.29 10.12
CA GLN A 57 8.26 3.01 11.40
C GLN A 57 9.16 4.24 11.34
N SER A 58 10.29 4.13 10.66
CA SER A 58 11.22 5.25 10.42
C SER A 58 10.57 6.33 9.54
N PHE A 59 9.80 5.93 8.54
CA PHE A 59 9.06 6.85 7.67
C PHE A 59 7.96 7.59 8.44
N VAL A 60 7.17 6.89 9.25
CA VAL A 60 6.15 7.51 10.10
C VAL A 60 6.81 8.53 11.02
N THR A 61 7.79 8.12 11.82
CA THR A 61 8.49 8.98 12.79
C THR A 61 9.11 10.24 12.17
N SER A 62 9.55 10.17 10.90
CA SER A 62 10.19 11.30 10.21
C SER A 62 9.23 12.24 9.48
N GLN A 63 8.02 11.81 9.12
CA GLN A 63 7.06 12.64 8.38
C GLN A 63 5.98 13.27 9.27
N SER A 64 5.36 12.50 10.17
CA SER A 64 4.27 12.96 11.04
C SER A 64 3.96 11.94 12.13
N SER A 65 3.12 12.29 13.10
CA SER A 65 2.46 11.27 13.93
C SER A 65 1.66 10.29 13.05
N ALA A 66 1.40 9.08 13.54
CA ALA A 66 0.65 8.06 12.81
C ALA A 66 -0.74 8.58 12.41
N ASP A 67 -1.38 9.35 13.29
CA ASP A 67 -2.67 9.98 13.06
C ASP A 67 -2.71 10.88 11.81
N GLY A 68 -1.58 11.55 11.50
CA GLY A 68 -1.46 12.46 10.35
C GLY A 68 -1.57 11.76 8.99
N PHE A 69 -1.48 10.43 8.96
CA PHE A 69 -1.65 9.65 7.74
C PHE A 69 -3.10 9.29 7.43
N PHE A 70 -4.03 9.45 8.37
CA PHE A 70 -5.43 9.07 8.19
C PHE A 70 -6.27 10.23 7.67
N PHE A 71 -7.17 9.94 6.73
CA PHE A 71 -8.11 10.94 6.22
C PHE A 71 -9.03 11.43 7.34
N GLN A 72 -8.93 12.73 7.65
CA GLN A 72 -9.61 13.34 8.81
C GLN A 72 -9.29 12.66 10.16
N GLY A 73 -8.13 12.01 10.26
CA GLY A 73 -7.65 11.35 11.45
C GLY A 73 -8.30 9.98 11.73
N PRO A 74 -7.78 9.25 12.73
CA PRO A 74 -8.13 7.86 12.99
C PRO A 74 -9.56 7.65 13.52
N LYS A 75 -10.18 8.70 14.09
CA LYS A 75 -11.57 8.64 14.58
C LYS A 75 -12.59 8.54 13.43
N VAL A 76 -12.30 9.19 12.30
CA VAL A 76 -13.13 9.17 11.11
C VAL A 76 -12.72 8.02 10.20
N THR A 77 -11.41 7.84 10.03
CA THR A 77 -10.83 6.79 9.18
C THR A 77 -10.01 5.84 10.04
N PRO A 78 -10.57 4.71 10.50
CA PRO A 78 -9.86 3.79 11.40
C PRO A 78 -8.75 2.98 10.72
N GLN A 79 -8.70 3.00 9.38
CA GLN A 79 -7.82 2.14 8.59
C GLN A 79 -7.49 2.78 7.25
N ILE A 80 -6.22 2.68 6.86
CA ILE A 80 -5.76 2.96 5.49
C ILE A 80 -5.73 1.62 4.76
N SER A 81 -6.19 1.58 3.52
CA SER A 81 -6.06 0.39 2.68
C SER A 81 -5.59 0.75 1.29
N ALA A 82 -4.80 -0.12 0.69
CA ALA A 82 -4.35 0.05 -0.67
C ALA A 82 -4.26 -1.27 -1.41
N LYS A 83 -4.56 -1.21 -2.71
CA LYS A 83 -4.47 -2.33 -3.64
C LYS A 83 -3.73 -1.88 -4.90
N LEU A 84 -2.67 -2.60 -5.23
CA LEU A 84 -1.76 -2.32 -6.34
C LEU A 84 -1.79 -3.49 -7.31
N GLU A 85 -2.14 -3.23 -8.57
CA GLU A 85 -2.29 -4.27 -9.60
C GLU A 85 -1.21 -4.13 -10.68
N PHE A 86 -0.38 -5.16 -10.82
CA PHE A 86 0.73 -5.26 -11.78
C PHE A 86 0.40 -6.30 -12.84
N GLY A 87 -0.75 -6.15 -13.51
CA GLY A 87 -1.28 -7.15 -14.42
C GLY A 87 -1.84 -8.36 -13.67
N LYS A 88 -1.15 -9.51 -13.71
CA LYS A 88 -1.58 -10.74 -13.03
C LYS A 88 -1.30 -10.76 -11.53
N ASN A 89 -0.40 -9.90 -11.07
CA ASN A 89 -0.01 -9.81 -9.67
C ASN A 89 -0.78 -8.68 -8.98
N THR A 90 -1.22 -8.91 -7.76
CA THR A 90 -1.80 -7.89 -6.90
C THR A 90 -1.09 -7.88 -5.57
N TYR A 91 -0.78 -6.69 -5.07
CA TYR A 91 -0.32 -6.48 -3.70
C TYR A 91 -1.38 -5.64 -2.96
N GLU A 92 -1.82 -6.10 -1.80
CA GLU A 92 -2.88 -5.48 -1.03
C GLU A 92 -2.47 -5.41 0.44
N PHE A 93 -2.67 -4.27 1.08
CA PHE A 93 -2.37 -4.11 2.49
C PHE A 93 -3.31 -3.14 3.17
N ALA A 94 -3.31 -3.23 4.49
CA ALA A 94 -4.00 -2.32 5.37
C ALA A 94 -3.15 -1.87 6.55
N LEU A 95 -3.29 -0.61 6.92
CA LEU A 95 -2.62 -0.01 8.07
C LEU A 95 -3.65 0.47 9.10
N LYS A 96 -3.35 0.25 10.38
CA LYS A 96 -4.12 0.76 11.51
C LYS A 96 -3.20 1.54 12.46
N PRO A 97 -3.72 2.57 13.13
CA PRO A 97 -2.95 3.26 14.16
C PRO A 97 -2.82 2.35 15.39
N THR A 98 -1.70 2.45 16.09
CA THR A 98 -1.52 1.82 17.40
C THR A 98 -1.71 2.84 18.51
N ALA A 99 -1.91 2.36 19.75
CA ALA A 99 -1.92 3.22 20.93
C ALA A 99 -0.57 3.93 21.20
N SER A 100 0.50 3.50 20.52
CA SER A 100 1.86 4.05 20.65
C SER A 100 2.26 4.97 19.49
N ASP A 101 1.27 5.56 18.79
CA ASP A 101 1.47 6.47 17.66
C ASP A 101 2.31 5.86 16.53
N LYS A 102 2.13 4.55 16.31
CA LYS A 102 2.75 3.80 15.19
C LYS A 102 1.69 3.39 14.19
N LEU A 103 2.14 3.00 13.00
CA LEU A 103 1.30 2.30 12.03
C LEU A 103 1.60 0.80 12.09
N MET A 104 0.56 0.01 12.31
CA MET A 104 0.62 -1.45 12.24
C MET A 104 0.03 -1.90 10.91
N ILE A 105 0.70 -2.84 10.25
CA ILE A 105 0.15 -3.59 9.13
C ILE A 105 -0.87 -4.58 9.68
N ASP A 106 -2.15 -4.28 9.48
CA ASP A 106 -3.27 -5.12 9.91
C ASP A 106 -3.29 -6.43 9.13
N TYR A 107 -3.19 -6.31 7.81
CA TYR A 107 -2.99 -7.42 6.91
C TYR A 107 -2.20 -7.00 5.68
N GLU A 108 -1.55 -7.97 5.08
CA GLU A 108 -0.79 -7.82 3.85
C GLU A 108 -0.91 -9.10 3.03
N PHE A 109 -1.32 -8.97 1.78
CA PHE A 109 -1.57 -10.07 0.87
C PHE A 109 -0.92 -9.84 -0.48
N VAL A 110 -0.48 -10.93 -1.09
CA VAL A 110 -0.16 -10.99 -2.50
C VAL A 110 -1.11 -11.95 -3.20
N TYR A 111 -1.53 -11.61 -4.41
CA TYR A 111 -2.35 -12.46 -5.25
C TYR A 111 -1.71 -12.63 -6.61
N PHE A 112 -1.89 -13.81 -7.19
CA PHE A 112 -1.51 -14.14 -8.54
C PHE A 112 -2.68 -14.76 -9.30
N ILE A 113 -2.91 -14.30 -10.52
CA ILE A 113 -3.93 -14.82 -11.44
C ILE A 113 -3.22 -15.46 -12.64
N PRO A 114 -3.13 -16.80 -12.71
CA PRO A 114 -2.55 -17.50 -13.87
C PRO A 114 -3.47 -17.43 -15.09
N ASP A 115 -2.94 -17.73 -16.28
CA ASP A 115 -3.75 -17.79 -17.51
C ASP A 115 -4.79 -18.91 -17.49
N LYS A 116 -4.50 -19.97 -16.73
CA LYS A 116 -5.39 -21.12 -16.52
C LYS A 116 -5.42 -21.42 -15.03
N GLY A 117 -6.61 -21.59 -14.47
CA GLY A 117 -6.81 -21.85 -13.03
C GLY A 117 -7.53 -20.72 -12.30
N GLY A 118 -7.55 -20.79 -10.97
CA GLY A 118 -8.18 -19.80 -10.10
C GLY A 118 -7.19 -18.76 -9.57
N ARG A 119 -7.70 -17.73 -8.88
CA ARG A 119 -6.85 -16.76 -8.17
C ARG A 119 -6.15 -17.44 -7.00
N HIS A 120 -4.83 -17.30 -6.94
CA HIS A 120 -4.03 -17.71 -5.79
C HIS A 120 -3.74 -16.50 -4.91
N GLY A 121 -3.73 -16.69 -3.60
CA GLY A 121 -3.49 -15.63 -2.63
C GLY A 121 -2.71 -16.13 -1.42
N GLU A 122 -1.75 -15.35 -0.95
CA GLU A 122 -0.93 -15.65 0.20
C GLU A 122 -0.89 -14.44 1.14
N ALA A 123 -1.03 -14.71 2.44
CA ALA A 123 -0.75 -13.72 3.48
C ALA A 123 0.77 -13.51 3.57
N VAL A 124 1.20 -12.26 3.37
CA VAL A 124 2.58 -11.85 3.57
C VAL A 124 2.82 -11.62 5.06
N SER A 125 1.93 -10.87 5.70
CA SER A 125 2.00 -10.55 7.12
C SER A 125 0.64 -10.18 7.70
N ASN A 126 0.53 -10.23 9.04
CA ASN A 126 -0.67 -9.85 9.78
C ASN A 126 -0.28 -9.36 11.17
N GLY A 127 -0.75 -8.18 11.57
CA GLY A 127 -0.52 -7.61 12.90
C GLY A 127 0.94 -7.27 13.21
N VAL A 128 1.73 -6.88 12.20
CA VAL A 128 3.17 -6.55 12.35
C VAL A 128 3.44 -5.07 12.14
N LEU A 129 4.61 -4.61 12.57
CA LEU A 129 5.02 -3.20 12.41
C LEU A 129 5.79 -2.93 11.12
N GLU A 130 6.37 -3.96 10.49
CA GLU A 130 7.13 -3.84 9.25
C GLU A 130 6.68 -4.93 8.27
N SER A 131 6.75 -4.63 6.98
CA SER A 131 6.36 -5.56 5.93
C SER A 131 7.27 -6.78 5.91
N ALA A 132 6.69 -7.97 5.71
CA ALA A 132 7.48 -9.18 5.52
C ALA A 132 7.84 -9.42 4.03
N LEU A 133 7.48 -8.51 3.12
CA LEU A 133 7.74 -8.65 1.68
C LEU A 133 9.21 -8.90 1.36
N LYS A 134 10.11 -8.17 2.02
CA LYS A 134 11.55 -8.25 1.76
C LYS A 134 12.13 -9.57 2.25
N ALA A 135 11.69 -10.05 3.42
CA ALA A 135 12.05 -11.37 3.94
C ALA A 135 11.54 -12.51 3.04
N LYS A 136 10.33 -12.38 2.49
CA LYS A 136 9.71 -13.38 1.61
C LYS A 136 10.10 -13.30 0.13
N LYS A 137 10.98 -12.37 -0.25
CA LYS A 137 11.31 -12.10 -1.66
C LYS A 137 11.83 -13.34 -2.41
N ASP A 138 12.63 -14.16 -1.73
CA ASP A 138 13.28 -15.34 -2.31
C ASP A 138 12.56 -16.65 -1.97
N GLU A 139 11.41 -16.57 -1.29
CA GLU A 139 10.58 -17.74 -1.01
C GLU A 139 9.85 -18.16 -2.29
N PRO A 140 10.04 -19.40 -2.78
CA PRO A 140 9.34 -19.87 -3.97
C PRO A 140 7.85 -20.00 -3.66
N SER A 141 7.00 -19.38 -4.48
CA SER A 141 5.56 -19.57 -4.37
C SER A 141 5.20 -21.02 -4.69
N ASN A 142 4.36 -21.66 -3.87
CA ASN A 142 3.82 -23.01 -4.12
C ASN A 142 2.84 -23.09 -5.32
N TRP A 143 2.78 -22.06 -6.16
CA TRP A 143 1.83 -21.94 -7.28
C TRP A 143 2.45 -22.26 -8.63
N TRP A 144 3.76 -22.55 -8.66
CA TRP A 144 4.47 -23.02 -9.84
C TRP A 144 5.09 -24.41 -9.58
N PRO A 145 5.00 -25.36 -10.52
CA PRO A 145 5.71 -26.64 -10.43
C PRO A 145 7.23 -26.50 -10.56
#